data_AF-A0A6G0F8Q7-F1
#
_entry.id   AF-A0A6G0F8Q7-F1
#
_cell.length_a   1.000
_cell.length_b   1.000
_cell.length_c   1.000
_cell.angle_alpha   90.00
_cell.angle_beta   90.00
_cell.angle_gamma   90.00
#
_symmetry.space_group_name_H-M   'P 1'
#
loop_
_entity.id
_entity.type
_entity.pdbx_description
1 polymer ?
#
loop_
_entity_poly.entity_id
_entity_poly.type
_entity_poly.pdbx_seq_one_letter_code
_entity_poly.pdbx_strand_id
1 'polypeptide(L)'
;MATSRRRSHIATAAAAVAALALTTGLTTGCDAVGKAMDCVRTADAIADSVTELQQAAENLSNDPTQLEESLTSIDQNLREIGDETDDADVNKAVEDLQKAVTNVRDAVKNGDETPDISPVTDAAGELTKVCTP
;
A
#
# COMPACT_ATOMS: atom_id res chain seq x y z
N MET A 1 26.52 33.75 22.39
CA MET A 1 27.12 33.31 21.11
C MET A 1 27.33 31.80 21.18
N ALA A 2 27.08 31.11 20.05
CA ALA A 2 27.30 29.68 19.74
C ALA A 2 26.38 28.68 20.47
N THR A 3 25.81 27.62 19.90
CA THR A 3 25.68 26.94 18.58
C THR A 3 24.77 25.74 18.93
N SER A 4 23.94 25.08 18.12
CA SER A 4 23.93 24.78 16.69
C SER A 4 22.56 24.17 16.37
N ARG A 5 22.06 24.52 15.18
CA ARG A 5 20.89 23.96 14.50
C ARG A 5 20.93 22.42 14.49
N ARG A 6 19.91 21.76 15.07
CA ARG A 6 19.53 20.42 14.62
C ARG A 6 18.81 20.59 13.29
N ARG A 7 19.58 20.38 12.21
CA ARG A 7 19.04 20.11 10.88
C ARG A 7 18.28 18.78 11.00
N SER A 8 16.97 18.86 11.06
CA SER A 8 16.12 17.72 10.71
C SER A 8 16.40 17.41 9.24
N HIS A 9 17.15 16.34 9.02
CA HIS A 9 17.32 15.76 7.70
C HIS A 9 16.01 15.06 7.36
N ILE A 10 15.06 15.83 6.83
CA ILE A 10 13.91 15.27 6.12
C ILE A 10 14.50 14.71 4.83
N ALA A 11 14.79 13.42 4.83
CA ALA A 11 15.16 12.68 3.65
C ALA A 11 13.91 12.60 2.78
N THR A 12 13.83 13.45 1.76
CA THR A 12 12.86 13.33 0.68
C THR A 12 13.14 12.03 -0.07
N ALA A 13 12.37 10.98 0.20
CA ALA A 13 12.38 9.76 -0.61
C ALA A 13 11.77 10.10 -1.97
N ALA A 14 12.62 10.20 -2.99
CA ALA A 14 12.18 10.38 -4.36
C ALA A 14 11.67 9.03 -4.90
N ALA A 15 10.35 8.89 -5.02
CA ALA A 15 9.74 7.76 -5.72
C ALA A 15 9.97 7.93 -7.23
N ALA A 16 10.88 7.12 -7.79
CA ALA A 16 11.07 7.03 -9.24
C ALA A 16 10.08 6.00 -9.79
N VAL A 17 9.04 6.46 -10.48
CA VAL A 17 8.11 5.59 -11.21
C VAL A 17 8.77 5.22 -12.55
N ALA A 18 9.21 3.97 -12.68
CA ALA A 18 9.72 3.44 -13.94
C ALA A 18 8.53 3.02 -14.82
N ALA A 19 8.29 3.73 -15.91
CA ALA A 19 7.31 3.34 -16.92
C ALA A 19 7.86 2.19 -17.78
N LEU A 20 7.30 0.99 -17.64
CA LEU A 20 7.58 -0.12 -18.53
C LEU A 20 6.59 -0.09 -19.70
N ALA A 21 7.12 -0.06 -20.92
CA ALA A 21 6.34 -0.23 -22.14
C ALA A 21 6.27 -1.73 -22.46
N LEU A 22 5.11 -2.36 -22.28
CA LEU A 22 4.91 -3.78 -22.54
C LEU A 22 4.04 -3.98 -23.78
N THR A 23 4.70 -4.40 -24.85
CA THR A 23 4.09 -4.98 -26.04
C THR A 23 3.92 -6.48 -25.81
N THR A 24 2.74 -6.93 -25.39
CA THR A 24 2.37 -8.34 -25.38
C THR A 24 1.07 -8.54 -26.14
N GLY A 25 1.09 -9.49 -27.08
CA GLY A 25 -0.01 -9.78 -27.98
C GLY A 25 -1.15 -10.47 -27.26
N LEU A 26 -2.32 -9.82 -27.22
CA LEU A 26 -3.54 -10.42 -26.70
C LEU A 26 -4.38 -10.96 -27.85
N THR A 27 -4.39 -12.28 -27.99
CA THR A 27 -5.35 -13.04 -28.82
C THR A 27 -6.56 -13.54 -28.01
N THR A 28 -6.71 -13.07 -26.77
CA THR A 28 -7.86 -13.29 -25.89
C THR A 28 -8.44 -11.93 -25.51
N GLY A 29 -9.75 -11.75 -25.71
CA GLY A 29 -10.44 -10.46 -25.81
C GLY A 29 -10.39 -9.54 -24.59
N CYS A 30 -11.01 -8.38 -24.75
CA CYS A 30 -11.02 -7.22 -23.85
C CYS A 30 -11.26 -7.49 -22.34
N ASP A 31 -11.78 -8.65 -21.93
CA ASP A 31 -12.01 -9.01 -20.52
C ASP A 31 -10.72 -9.10 -19.70
N ALA A 32 -9.63 -9.62 -20.27
CA ALA A 32 -8.34 -9.69 -19.58
C ALA A 32 -7.73 -8.29 -19.37
N VAL A 33 -7.93 -7.39 -20.35
CA VAL A 33 -7.51 -5.99 -20.23
C VAL A 33 -8.37 -5.25 -19.19
N GLY A 34 -9.68 -5.53 -19.15
CA GLY A 34 -10.57 -4.97 -18.13
C GLY A 34 -10.13 -5.36 -16.72
N LYS A 35 -9.93 -6.65 -16.47
CA LYS A 35 -9.44 -7.19 -15.19
C LYS A 35 -8.07 -6.66 -14.79
N ALA A 36 -7.14 -6.52 -15.75
CA ALA A 36 -5.84 -5.92 -15.47
C ALA A 36 -5.96 -4.43 -15.10
N MET A 37 -6.83 -3.68 -15.79
CA MET A 37 -7.07 -2.26 -15.47
C MET A 37 -7.79 -2.08 -14.13
N ASP A 38 -8.68 -3.00 -13.75
CA ASP A 38 -9.33 -3.01 -12.44
C ASP A 38 -8.30 -3.31 -11.34
N CYS A 39 -7.41 -4.30 -11.54
CA CYS A 39 -6.28 -4.58 -10.62
C CYS A 39 -5.41 -3.35 -10.40
N VAL A 40 -5.02 -2.65 -11.47
CA VAL A 40 -4.19 -1.43 -11.38
C VAL A 40 -4.94 -0.31 -10.65
N ARG A 41 -6.22 -0.08 -10.94
CA ARG A 41 -7.01 0.97 -10.27
C ARG A 41 -7.15 0.71 -8.78
N THR A 42 -7.43 -0.53 -8.40
CA THR A 42 -7.58 -0.88 -6.99
C THR A 42 -6.22 -0.90 -6.28
N ALA A 43 -5.14 -1.33 -6.95
CA ALA A 43 -3.78 -1.20 -6.43
C ALA A 43 -3.36 0.28 -6.23
N ASP A 44 -3.79 1.19 -7.10
CA ASP A 44 -3.56 2.63 -6.97
C ASP A 44 -4.32 3.20 -5.75
N ALA A 45 -5.60 2.83 -5.57
CA ALA A 45 -6.38 3.20 -4.39
C ALA A 45 -5.77 2.69 -3.08
N ILE A 46 -5.11 1.52 -3.12
CA ILE A 46 -4.32 1.00 -2.00
C ILE A 46 -3.08 1.87 -1.75
N ALA A 47 -2.36 2.28 -2.79
CA ALA A 47 -1.20 3.17 -2.67
C ALA A 47 -1.58 4.51 -2.02
N ASP A 48 -2.74 5.07 -2.38
CA ASP A 48 -3.31 6.26 -1.75
C ASP A 48 -3.65 5.99 -0.28
N SER A 49 -4.34 4.89 0.02
CA SER A 49 -4.69 4.50 1.40
C SER A 49 -3.44 4.26 2.27
N VAL A 50 -2.35 3.76 1.70
CA VAL A 50 -1.04 3.61 2.38
C VAL A 50 -0.36 4.96 2.61
N THR A 51 -0.58 5.94 1.72
CA THR A 51 -0.10 7.32 1.92
C THR A 51 -0.88 8.02 3.03
N GLU A 52 -2.18 7.78 3.14
CA GLU A 52 -3.01 8.22 4.27
C GLU A 52 -2.58 7.53 5.56
N LEU A 53 -2.31 6.22 5.51
CA LEU A 53 -1.80 5.46 6.65
C LEU A 53 -0.48 6.04 7.19
N GLN A 54 0.45 6.43 6.30
CA GLN A 54 1.70 7.09 6.70
C GLN A 54 1.44 8.39 7.46
N GLN A 55 0.55 9.24 6.95
CA GLN A 55 0.18 10.49 7.60
C GLN A 55 -0.53 10.25 8.94
N ALA A 56 -1.38 9.22 9.01
CA ALA A 56 -2.08 8.86 10.23
C ALA A 56 -1.13 8.29 11.29
N ALA A 57 -0.14 7.50 10.90
CA ALA A 57 0.89 6.98 11.80
C ALA A 57 1.75 8.11 12.40
N GLU A 58 2.07 9.15 11.61
CA GLU A 58 2.77 10.34 12.11
C GLU A 58 1.93 11.16 13.11
N ASN A 59 0.60 11.05 13.03
CA ASN A 59 -0.36 11.77 13.87
C ASN A 59 -1.04 10.89 14.93
N LEU A 60 -0.57 9.65 15.12
CA LEU A 60 -1.24 8.65 15.93
C LEU A 60 -1.53 9.11 17.37
N SER A 61 -0.58 9.84 17.98
CA SER A 61 -0.73 10.37 19.34
C SER A 61 -1.85 11.41 19.49
N ASN A 62 -2.26 12.05 18.39
CA ASN A 62 -3.33 13.04 18.39
C ASN A 62 -4.68 12.42 18.02
N ASP A 63 -4.67 11.50 17.05
CA ASP A 63 -5.88 10.87 16.54
C ASP A 63 -5.62 9.42 16.06
N PRO A 64 -5.77 8.43 16.95
CA PRO A 64 -5.57 7.03 16.58
C PRO A 64 -6.67 6.50 15.65
N THR A 65 -7.81 7.20 15.51
CA THR A 65 -8.93 6.71 14.69
C THR A 65 -8.63 6.78 13.20
N GLN A 66 -7.89 7.80 12.76
CA GLN A 66 -7.47 7.93 11.35
C GLN A 66 -6.62 6.75 10.88
N LEU A 67 -5.74 6.22 11.75
CA LEU A 67 -4.94 5.06 11.39
C LEU A 67 -5.83 3.82 11.20
N GLU A 68 -6.81 3.60 12.09
CA GLU A 68 -7.74 2.48 11.99
C GLU A 68 -8.63 2.57 10.75
N GLU A 69 -9.05 3.78 10.37
CA GLU A 69 -9.81 4.05 9.15
C GLU A 69 -8.97 3.72 7.90
N SER A 70 -7.73 4.20 7.81
CA SER A 70 -6.84 3.87 6.69
C SER A 70 -6.56 2.36 6.59
N LEU A 71 -6.28 1.68 7.71
CA LEU A 71 -6.08 0.23 7.74
C LEU A 71 -7.34 -0.53 7.30
N THR A 72 -8.52 -0.03 7.66
CA THR A 72 -9.81 -0.62 7.25
C THR A 72 -10.08 -0.40 5.76
N SER A 73 -9.75 0.78 5.22
CA SER A 73 -9.84 1.06 3.79
C SER A 73 -8.93 0.12 2.97
N ILE A 74 -7.68 -0.06 3.41
CA ILE A 74 -6.75 -1.01 2.78
C ILE A 74 -7.31 -2.43 2.78
N ASP A 75 -7.84 -2.91 3.92
CA ASP A 75 -8.44 -4.24 4.04
C ASP A 75 -9.66 -4.43 3.13
N GLN A 76 -10.49 -3.40 2.93
CA GLN A 76 -11.62 -3.44 2.01
C GLN A 76 -11.15 -3.54 0.55
N ASN A 77 -10.24 -2.67 0.13
CA ASN A 77 -9.68 -2.68 -1.24
C ASN A 77 -8.99 -4.02 -1.55
N LEU A 78 -8.29 -4.60 -0.58
CA LEU A 78 -7.63 -5.90 -0.72
C LEU A 78 -8.61 -7.06 -0.93
N ARG A 79 -9.75 -7.03 -0.26
CA ARG A 79 -10.81 -8.03 -0.48
C ARG A 79 -11.39 -7.89 -1.89
N GLU A 80 -11.64 -6.67 -2.35
CA GLU A 80 -12.14 -6.43 -3.70
C GLU A 80 -11.17 -6.96 -4.76
N ILE A 81 -9.86 -6.73 -4.63
CA ILE A 81 -8.87 -7.28 -5.57
C ILE A 81 -8.90 -8.81 -5.59
N GLY A 82 -8.88 -9.45 -4.41
CA GLY A 82 -8.90 -10.91 -4.31
C GLY A 82 -10.15 -11.54 -4.92
N ASP A 83 -11.29 -10.86 -4.83
CA ASP A 83 -12.55 -11.31 -5.44
C ASP A 83 -12.61 -11.05 -6.96
N GLU A 84 -11.82 -10.10 -7.47
CA GLU A 84 -11.80 -9.74 -8.89
C GLU A 84 -10.81 -10.55 -9.74
N THR A 85 -9.89 -11.29 -9.13
CA THR A 85 -8.80 -11.99 -9.83
C THR A 85 -8.59 -13.43 -9.36
N ASP A 86 -8.38 -14.34 -10.31
CA ASP A 86 -7.97 -15.73 -10.05
C ASP A 86 -6.44 -15.91 -10.10
N ASP A 87 -5.68 -14.81 -10.19
CA ASP A 87 -4.22 -14.85 -10.31
C ASP A 87 -3.56 -15.21 -8.96
N ALA A 88 -2.72 -16.24 -8.97
CA ALA A 88 -2.08 -16.73 -7.75
C ALA A 88 -1.04 -15.75 -7.18
N ASP A 89 -0.36 -14.99 -8.04
CA ASP A 89 0.64 -14.00 -7.62
C ASP A 89 -0.05 -12.77 -7.03
N VAL A 90 -1.17 -12.33 -7.62
CA VAL A 90 -2.00 -11.26 -7.05
C VAL A 90 -2.58 -11.69 -5.69
N ASN A 91 -3.16 -12.88 -5.60
CA ASN A 91 -3.70 -13.39 -4.34
C ASN A 91 -2.63 -13.49 -3.25
N LYS A 92 -1.41 -13.91 -3.62
CA LYS A 92 -0.27 -13.93 -2.70
C LYS A 92 0.13 -12.53 -2.22
N ALA A 93 0.18 -11.55 -3.12
CA ALA A 93 0.49 -10.16 -2.76
C ALA A 93 -0.60 -9.57 -1.84
N VAL A 94 -1.87 -9.87 -2.12
CA VAL A 94 -3.02 -9.49 -1.27
C VAL A 94 -2.90 -10.08 0.13
N GLU A 95 -2.58 -11.37 0.25
CA GLU A 95 -2.36 -12.02 1.55
C GLU A 95 -1.20 -11.40 2.34
N ASP A 96 -0.09 -11.11 1.67
CA ASP A 96 1.09 -10.54 2.31
C ASP A 96 0.81 -9.09 2.77
N LEU A 97 0.02 -8.31 2.03
CA LEU A 97 -0.44 -7.00 2.48
C LEU A 97 -1.44 -7.09 3.65
N GLN A 98 -2.38 -8.02 3.63
CA GLN A 98 -3.33 -8.25 4.76
C GLN A 98 -2.60 -8.60 6.06
N LYS A 99 -1.54 -9.43 5.98
CA LYS A 99 -0.70 -9.76 7.14
C LYS A 99 0.01 -8.52 7.68
N ALA A 100 0.57 -7.68 6.80
CA ALA A 100 1.22 -6.44 7.21
C ALA A 100 0.24 -5.49 7.91
N VAL A 101 -0.96 -5.28 7.34
CA VAL A 101 -2.03 -4.47 7.95
C VAL A 101 -2.42 -5.01 9.33
N THR A 102 -2.55 -6.33 9.46
CA THR A 102 -2.89 -6.98 10.74
C THR A 102 -1.80 -6.73 11.79
N ASN A 103 -0.53 -6.86 11.42
CA ASN A 103 0.59 -6.60 12.33
C ASN A 103 0.60 -5.15 12.83
N VAL A 104 0.30 -4.17 11.97
CA VAL A 104 0.17 -2.76 12.38
C VAL A 104 -0.99 -2.58 13.37
N ARG A 105 -2.16 -3.16 13.09
CA ARG A 105 -3.32 -3.10 14.01
C ARG A 105 -2.97 -3.70 15.36
N ASP A 106 -2.26 -4.81 15.37
CA ASP A 106 -1.89 -5.49 16.61
C ASP A 106 -0.83 -4.72 17.38
N ALA A 107 0.15 -4.08 16.72
CA ALA A 107 1.12 -3.19 17.36
C ALA A 107 0.41 -2.05 18.11
N VAL A 108 -0.52 -1.37 17.44
CA VAL A 108 -1.30 -0.27 18.04
C VAL A 108 -2.15 -0.76 19.21
N LYS A 109 -2.85 -1.89 19.08
CA LYS A 109 -3.63 -2.48 20.18
C LYS A 109 -2.78 -2.87 21.38
N ASN A 110 -1.52 -3.23 21.15
CA ASN A 110 -0.55 -3.55 22.18
C ASN A 110 0.10 -2.30 22.81
N GLY A 111 -0.29 -1.10 22.38
CA GLY A 111 0.17 0.18 22.93
C GLY A 111 1.40 0.76 22.23
N ASP A 112 1.74 0.29 21.02
CA ASP A 112 2.76 0.94 20.20
C ASP A 112 2.24 2.27 19.65
N GLU A 113 2.88 3.37 20.07
CA GLU A 113 2.56 4.73 19.61
C GLU A 113 3.25 5.08 18.28
N THR A 114 4.17 4.22 17.81
CA THR A 114 4.96 4.40 16.58
C THR A 114 5.07 3.08 15.81
N PRO A 115 3.93 2.49 15.37
CA PRO A 115 3.94 1.21 14.69
C PRO A 115 4.76 1.28 13.40
N ASP A 116 5.56 0.23 13.12
CA ASP A 116 6.28 0.13 11.85
C ASP A 116 5.33 -0.24 10.72
N ILE A 117 5.11 0.70 9.81
CA ILE A 117 4.26 0.57 8.63
C ILE A 117 5.04 0.21 7.35
N SER A 118 6.37 0.13 7.42
CA SER A 118 7.21 -0.24 6.27
C SER A 118 6.77 -1.54 5.60
N PRO A 119 6.39 -2.61 6.35
CA PRO A 119 5.86 -3.83 5.74
C PRO A 119 4.59 -3.64 4.90
N VAL A 120 3.74 -2.65 5.25
CA VAL A 120 2.53 -2.33 4.49
C VAL A 120 2.91 -1.65 3.17
N THR A 121 3.84 -0.69 3.22
CA THR A 121 4.33 0.00 2.02
C THR A 121 5.03 -0.95 1.06
N ASP A 122 5.87 -1.85 1.57
CA ASP A 122 6.58 -2.84 0.75
C ASP A 122 5.59 -3.79 0.05
N ALA A 123 4.65 -4.35 0.80
CA ALA A 123 3.66 -5.27 0.24
C ALA A 123 2.71 -4.60 -0.76
N ALA A 124 2.33 -3.33 -0.54
CA ALA A 124 1.56 -2.56 -1.50
C ALA A 124 2.34 -2.32 -2.79
N GLY A 125 3.65 -2.04 -2.69
CA GLY A 125 4.54 -1.93 -3.83
C GLY A 125 4.66 -3.23 -4.64
N GLU A 126 4.72 -4.39 -3.97
CA GLU A 126 4.68 -5.70 -4.64
C GLU A 126 3.33 -5.96 -5.32
N LEU A 127 2.22 -5.59 -4.69
CA LEU A 127 0.88 -5.70 -5.28
C LEU A 127 0.75 -4.90 -6.59
N THR A 128 1.22 -3.64 -6.60
CA THR A 128 1.24 -2.82 -7.81
C THR A 128 2.11 -3.45 -8.91
N LYS A 129 3.24 -4.07 -8.55
CA LYS A 129 4.11 -4.76 -9.52
C LYS A 129 3.41 -5.96 -10.17
N VAL A 130 2.70 -6.78 -9.40
CA VAL A 130 1.99 -7.95 -9.95
C VAL A 130 0.73 -7.56 -10.71
N CYS A 131 0.07 -6.45 -10.35
CA CYS A 131 -1.08 -5.92 -11.10
C CYS A 131 -0.68 -5.25 -12.43
N THR A 132 0.61 -4.98 -12.67
CA THR A 132 1.08 -4.34 -13.91
C THR A 132 1.58 -5.41 -14.89
N PRO A 133 0.90 -5.63 -16.04
CA PRO A 133 1.29 -6.62 -17.04
C PRO A 133 2.47 -6.18 -17.91
#